data_AF-A0A1B0ZJY7-F1
#
_entry.id   AF-A0A1B0ZJY7-F1
#
_cell.length_a   1.000
_cell.length_b   1.000
_cell.length_c   1.000
_cell.angle_alpha   90.00
_cell.angle_beta   90.00
_cell.angle_gamma   90.00
#
_symmetry.space_group_name_H-M   'P 1'
#
loop_
_entity.id
_entity.type
_entity.pdbx_description
1 polymer ?
#
loop_
_entity_poly.entity_id
_entity_poly.type
_entity_poly.pdbx_seq_one_letter_code
_entity_poly.pdbx_strand_id
1 'polypeptide(L)' 'MPFVSLVFVLFILYGAAMAVFPFQTWEITMAWAYKDREANEPSPAGLAIMRVGGAIIVMGAIAMFGYYLQAAG' A
#
# COMPACT_ATOMS: atom_id res chain seq x y z
N MET A 1 12.67 -17.65 6.44
CA MET A 1 12.76 -17.50 4.96
C MET A 1 12.88 -16.01 4.62
N PRO A 2 14.07 -15.51 4.25
CA PRO A 2 14.31 -14.06 4.10
C PRO A 2 13.40 -13.39 3.06
N PHE A 3 12.96 -14.14 2.05
CA PHE A 3 12.04 -13.66 1.03
C PHE A 3 10.66 -13.25 1.60
N VAL A 4 10.13 -14.00 2.56
CA VAL A 4 8.81 -13.71 3.15
C VAL A 4 8.87 -12.42 3.97
N SER A 5 9.95 -12.22 4.73
CA SER A 5 10.18 -10.98 5.47
C SER A 5 10.27 -9.76 4.54
N LEU A 6 10.90 -9.91 3.37
CA LEU A 6 10.97 -8.84 2.37
C LEU A 6 9.58 -8.45 1.85
N VAL A 7 8.70 -9.43 1.60
CA VAL A 7 7.31 -9.16 1.18
C VAL A 7 6.57 -8.30 2.20
N PHE A 8 6.70 -8.62 3.50
CA PHE A 8 6.08 -7.81 4.56
C PHE A 8 6.64 -6.38 4.60
N VAL A 9 7.95 -6.21 4.48
CA VAL A 9 8.57 -4.87 4.41
C VAL A 9 8.02 -4.08 3.22
N LEU A 10 7.91 -4.70 2.04
CA LEU A 10 7.36 -4.04 0.86
C LEU A 10 5.89 -3.64 1.04
N PHE A 11 5.07 -4.48 1.66
CA PHE A 11 3.68 -4.13 1.95
C PHE A 11 3.55 -2.99 2.96
N ILE A 12 4.41 -2.97 3.98
CA ILE A 12 4.44 -1.87 4.96
C ILE A 12 4.81 -0.56 4.26
N LEU A 13 5.87 -0.57 3.43
CA LEU A 13 6.30 0.62 2.69
C LEU A 13 5.22 1.10 1.71
N TYR A 14 4.62 0.18 0.96
CA TYR A 14 3.56 0.51 0.02
C TYR A 14 2.31 1.05 0.71
N GLY A 15 1.85 0.38 1.77
CA GLY A 15 0.70 0.84 2.56
C GLY A 15 0.94 2.20 3.20
N ALA A 16 2.15 2.45 3.70
CA ALA A 16 2.53 3.76 4.24
C ALA A 16 2.54 4.84 3.16
N ALA A 17 3.08 4.54 1.97
CA ALA A 17 3.03 5.47 0.83
C ALA A 17 1.59 5.81 0.43
N MET A 18 0.70 4.81 0.35
CA MET A 18 -0.74 5.05 0.12
C MET A 18 -1.38 5.93 1.20
N ALA A 19 -1.03 5.71 2.48
CA ALA A 19 -1.56 6.45 3.61
C ALA A 19 -1.14 7.92 3.64
N VAL A 20 0.11 8.22 3.29
CA VAL A 20 0.70 9.56 3.43
C VAL A 20 0.69 10.34 2.12
N PHE A 21 0.99 9.68 1.01
CA PHE A 21 1.14 10.25 -0.33
C PHE A 21 0.21 9.55 -1.35
N PRO A 22 -1.13 9.57 -1.15
CA PRO A 22 -2.06 8.77 -1.95
C PRO A 22 -2.04 9.14 -3.43
N PHE A 23 -1.93 10.43 -3.77
CA PHE A 23 -1.92 10.88 -5.16
C PHE A 23 -0.65 10.43 -5.87
N GLN A 24 0.52 10.64 -5.26
CA GLN A 24 1.80 10.19 -5.81
C GLN A 24 1.84 8.66 -5.94
N THR A 25 1.24 7.95 -4.98
CA THR A 25 1.15 6.49 -5.05
C THR A 25 0.28 6.06 -6.24
N TRP A 26 -0.90 6.67 -6.42
CA TRP A 26 -1.74 6.42 -7.59
C TRP A 26 -1.01 6.74 -8.90
N GLU A 27 -0.31 7.87 -8.95
CA GLU A 27 0.46 8.32 -10.11
C GLU A 27 1.51 7.28 -10.51
N ILE A 28 2.22 6.71 -9.54
CA ILE A 28 3.29 5.74 -9.80
C ILE A 28 2.71 4.35 -10.14
N THR A 29 1.66 3.90 -9.44
CA THR A 29 1.25 2.48 -9.49
C THR A 29 -0.01 2.21 -10.30
N MET A 30 -0.84 3.21 -10.58
CA MET A 30 -2.14 3.04 -11.22
C MET A 30 -2.33 3.90 -12.47
N ALA A 31 -1.75 5.10 -12.52
CA ALA A 31 -2.03 6.06 -13.58
C ALA A 31 -1.66 5.56 -14.99
N TRP A 32 -0.65 4.69 -15.09
CA TRP A 32 -0.20 4.10 -16.36
C TRP A 32 -1.28 3.22 -17.03
N ALA A 33 -2.29 2.77 -16.29
CA ALA A 33 -3.37 1.96 -16.83
C ALA A 33 -4.41 2.79 -17.61
N TYR A 34 -4.40 4.13 -17.48
CA TYR A 34 -5.37 5.00 -18.12
C TYR A 34 -4.81 5.61 -19.41
N LYS A 35 -5.61 5.60 -20.48
CA LYS A 35 -5.27 6.26 -21.75
C LYS A 35 -5.27 7.78 -21.64
N ASP A 36 -6.24 8.32 -20.91
CA ASP A 36 -6.33 9.73 -20.55
C ASP A 36 -6.15 9.84 -19.04
N ARG A 37 -4.98 10.30 -18.62
CA ARG A 37 -4.62 10.35 -17.20
C ARG A 37 -5.38 11.45 -16.48
N GLU A 38 -5.47 12.64 -17.07
CA GLU A 38 -6.06 13.82 -16.42
C GLU A 38 -7.56 13.61 -16.17
N ALA A 39 -8.26 12.92 -17.09
CA ALA A 39 -9.66 12.58 -16.92
C ALA A 39 -9.93 11.50 -15.85
N ASN A 40 -8.90 10.77 -15.41
CA ASN A 40 -9.02 9.66 -14.46
C ASN A 40 -8.31 9.90 -13.13
N GLU A 41 -7.91 11.15 -12.84
CA GLU A 41 -7.33 11.48 -11.55
C GLU A 41 -8.30 11.11 -10.40
N PRO A 42 -7.77 10.54 -9.31
CA PRO A 42 -8.60 10.10 -8.20
C PRO A 42 -9.25 11.31 -7.53
N SER A 43 -10.57 11.22 -7.34
CA SER A 43 -11.33 12.22 -6.60
C SER A 43 -10.85 12.35 -5.15
N PRO A 44 -11.20 13.42 -4.43
CA PRO A 44 -10.88 13.56 -3.01
C PRO A 44 -11.34 12.37 -2.16
N ALA A 45 -12.51 11.80 -2.48
CA ALA A 45 -13.02 10.60 -1.82
C ALA A 45 -12.19 9.35 -2.18
N GLY A 46 -11.77 9.21 -3.45
CA GLY A 46 -10.87 8.13 -3.89
C GLY A 46 -9.53 8.19 -3.17
N LEU A 47 -8.94 9.39 -3.05
CA LEU A 47 -7.71 9.61 -2.28
C LEU A 47 -7.90 9.27 -0.79
N ALA A 48 -9.04 9.63 -0.20
CA ALA A 48 -9.34 9.27 1.19
C ALA A 48 -9.45 7.74 1.38
N ILE A 49 -10.07 7.03 0.44
CA ILE A 49 -10.15 5.56 0.44
C ILE A 49 -8.75 4.96 0.34
N MET A 50 -7.89 5.49 -0.54
CA MET A 50 -6.50 5.03 -0.64
C MET A 50 -5.75 5.21 0.68
N ARG A 51 -5.96 6.31 1.39
CA ARG A 51 -5.31 6.54 2.68
C ARG A 51 -5.72 5.51 3.72
N VAL A 52 -7.03 5.28 3.84
CA VAL A 52 -7.60 4.28 4.76
C VAL A 52 -7.13 2.87 4.39
N GLY A 53 -7.16 2.53 3.10
CA GLY A 53 -6.66 1.25 2.59
C GLY A 53 -5.18 1.04 2.90
N GLY A 54 -4.35 2.07 2.71
CA GLY A 54 -2.93 2.07 3.07
C GLY A 54 -2.70 1.78 4.56
N ALA A 55 -3.46 2.44 5.45
CA ALA A 55 -3.38 2.19 6.89
C ALA A 55 -3.76 0.73 7.24
N ILE A 56 -4.82 0.20 6.61
CA ILE A 56 -5.26 -1.19 6.81
C ILE A 56 -4.16 -2.18 6.35
N ILE A 57 -3.53 -1.93 5.20
CA ILE A 57 -2.42 -2.74 4.68
C ILE A 57 -1.27 -2.76 5.69
N VAL A 58 -0.86 -1.60 6.22
CA VAL A 58 0.23 -1.52 7.21
C VAL A 58 -0.10 -2.31 8.47
N MET A 59 -1.28 -2.09 9.05
CA MET A 59 -1.69 -2.79 10.28
C MET A 59 -1.74 -4.31 10.06
N GLY A 60 -2.33 -4.76 8.95
CA GLY A 60 -2.41 -6.17 8.60
C GLY A 60 -1.03 -6.79 8.35
N ALA A 61 -0.15 -6.09 7.62
CA ALA A 61 1.21 -6.57 7.34
C ALA A 61 2.04 -6.70 8.62
N ILE A 62 1.96 -5.74 9.54
CA ILE A 62 2.65 -5.81 10.84
C ILE A 62 2.12 -6.99 11.67
N ALA A 63 0.80 -7.14 11.79
CA ALA A 63 0.19 -8.22 12.57
C ALA A 63 0.59 -9.60 12.02
N MET A 64 0.48 -9.79 10.70
CA MET A 64 0.83 -11.03 10.03
C MET A 64 2.34 -11.31 10.08
N PHE A 65 3.17 -10.28 9.96
CA PHE A 65 4.62 -10.44 10.09
C PHE A 65 5.02 -10.86 11.50
N GLY A 66 4.43 -10.25 12.52
CA GLY A 66 4.64 -10.62 13.92
C GLY A 66 4.23 -12.07 14.20
N TYR A 67 3.10 -12.53 13.64
CA TYR A 67 2.70 -13.94 13.71
C TYR A 67 3.68 -14.87 12.99
N TYR A 68 4.10 -14.49 11.77
CA TYR A 68 5.08 -15.26 10.99
C TYR A 68 6.40 -15.45 11.75
N LEU A 69 6.92 -14.39 12.38
CA LEU A 69 8.16 -14.45 13.15
C LEU A 69 8.03 -15.36 14.38
N GLN A 70 6.87 -15.37 15.05
CA GLN A 70 6.60 -16.28 16.17
C GLN A 70 6.53 -17.75 15.73
N ALA A 71 5.92 -18.03 14.58
CA ALA A 71 5.77 -19.38 14.06
C ALA A 71 7.05 -19.94 13.38
N ALA A 72 8.00 -19.06 13.03
CA ALA A 72 9.26 -19.43 12.38
C ALA A 72 10.43 -19.64 13.37
N GLY A 73 10.23 -19.34 14.66
CA GLY A 73 11.13 -19.71 15.76
C GLY A 73 10.82 -21.11 16.29
#